data_AF-A0A4P7J9S8-F1
#
_entry.id   AF-A0A4P7J9S8-F1
#
_cell.length_a   1.000
_cell.length_b   1.000
_cell.length_c   1.000
_cell.angle_alpha   90.00
_cell.angle_beta   90.00
_cell.angle_gamma   90.00
#
_symmetry.space_group_name_H-M   'P 1'
#
loop_
_entity.id
_entity.type
_entity.pdbx_description
1 polymer ?
#
loop_
_entity_poly.entity_id
_entity_poly.type
_entity_poly.pdbx_seq_one_letter_code
_entity_poly.pdbx_strand_id
1 'polypeptide(L)'
;MSFCRVAPFVVGLCLGALPAPAEEDFGWAYTRSVDPDPSETRLTLIYGGTDPDAAQIIARCGIGAGGPYTGVQLTTDLDEASIGTIVSYEISAGAANLTGAATVLAPGHKDGLVRLAFRLDLESPIWLALSISRRLEYGYSGETLETVSLDGIGRMAMQFRDECAMIGELTEAGGGTGWVRLEESEITTLLTGHDLIYDTGAFQQFLPSGRTFYRAGEASWGYWRVEAGRYCSQWPPGEGWDCYDLEHDGAASLRFIDDWGHISVGRFAE
;
A
#
# COMPACT_ATOMS: atom_id res chain seq x y z
N MET A 1 -57.89 9.90 -57.83
CA MET A 1 -58.06 10.53 -56.51
C MET A 1 -57.51 9.57 -55.46
N SER A 2 -56.65 10.10 -54.60
CA SER A 2 -55.80 9.53 -53.55
C SER A 2 -55.92 8.05 -53.15
N PHE A 3 -54.79 7.35 -53.19
CA PHE A 3 -54.51 6.15 -52.37
C PHE A 3 -53.69 6.55 -51.14
N CYS A 4 -54.21 6.24 -49.95
CA CYS A 4 -53.49 6.28 -48.68
C CYS A 4 -52.39 5.21 -48.65
N ARG A 5 -51.17 5.59 -48.25
CA ARG A 5 -50.10 4.65 -47.88
C ARG A 5 -49.86 4.73 -46.37
N VAL A 6 -50.01 3.59 -45.71
CA VAL A 6 -49.69 3.35 -44.30
C VAL A 6 -48.19 3.09 -44.17
N ALA A 7 -47.53 3.74 -43.20
CA ALA A 7 -46.13 3.49 -42.83
C ALA A 7 -46.06 2.63 -41.55
N PRO A 8 -45.10 1.69 -41.43
CA PRO A 8 -44.97 0.86 -40.24
C PRO A 8 -44.08 1.53 -39.19
N PHE A 9 -44.46 1.33 -37.93
CA PHE A 9 -43.76 1.73 -36.72
C PHE A 9 -42.60 0.74 -36.45
N VAL A 10 -41.36 1.22 -36.38
CA VAL A 10 -40.20 0.43 -35.94
C VAL A 10 -39.99 0.70 -34.46
N VAL A 11 -40.18 -0.32 -33.62
CA VAL A 11 -39.85 -0.31 -32.19
C VAL A 11 -38.37 -0.65 -32.05
N GLY A 12 -37.56 0.33 -31.68
CA GLY A 12 -36.15 0.12 -31.31
C GLY A 12 -36.04 -0.42 -29.89
N LEU A 13 -35.59 -1.66 -29.74
CA LEU A 13 -35.13 -2.19 -28.44
C LEU A 13 -33.80 -1.53 -28.08
N CYS A 14 -33.80 -0.68 -27.05
CA CYS A 14 -32.57 -0.30 -26.36
C CYS A 14 -32.09 -1.49 -25.52
N LEU A 15 -31.05 -2.19 -25.97
CA LEU A 15 -30.27 -3.06 -25.09
C LEU A 15 -29.53 -2.17 -24.09
N GLY A 16 -29.95 -2.22 -22.82
CA GLY A 16 -29.22 -1.58 -21.72
C GLY A 16 -27.88 -2.30 -21.53
N ALA A 17 -26.78 -1.54 -21.63
CA ALA A 17 -25.47 -2.02 -21.21
C ALA A 17 -25.52 -2.32 -19.71
N LEU A 18 -25.26 -3.57 -19.33
CA LEU A 18 -25.03 -3.91 -17.94
C LEU A 18 -23.74 -3.21 -17.47
N PRO A 19 -23.68 -2.72 -16.22
CA PRO A 19 -22.45 -2.20 -15.66
C PRO A 19 -21.40 -3.33 -15.66
N ALA A 20 -20.21 -3.02 -16.16
CA ALA A 20 -19.07 -3.91 -16.04
C ALA A 20 -18.80 -4.17 -14.54
N PRO A 21 -18.40 -5.39 -14.14
CA PRO A 21 -17.92 -5.61 -12.78
C PRO A 21 -16.80 -4.62 -12.47
N ALA A 22 -16.83 -4.04 -11.27
CA ALA A 22 -15.80 -3.12 -10.80
C ALA A 22 -14.43 -3.78 -10.97
N GLU A 23 -13.53 -3.14 -11.71
CA GLU A 23 -12.13 -3.55 -11.77
C GLU A 23 -11.61 -3.47 -10.34
N GLU A 24 -11.13 -4.61 -9.83
CA GLU A 24 -10.50 -4.66 -8.52
C GLU A 24 -9.18 -3.88 -8.64
N ASP A 25 -9.04 -2.79 -7.90
CA ASP A 25 -7.85 -1.94 -7.96
C ASP A 25 -6.68 -2.68 -7.29
N PHE A 26 -5.80 -3.27 -8.11
CA PHE A 26 -4.61 -3.95 -7.63
C PHE A 26 -3.53 -2.93 -7.31
N GLY A 27 -2.96 -3.03 -6.11
CA GLY A 27 -1.91 -2.14 -5.64
C GLY A 27 -0.80 -2.89 -4.89
N TRP A 28 0.33 -2.23 -4.75
CA TRP A 28 1.40 -2.69 -3.86
C TRP A 28 1.11 -2.23 -2.43
N ALA A 29 1.27 -3.13 -1.47
CA ALA A 29 1.26 -2.81 -0.06
C ALA A 29 2.41 -3.50 0.65
N TYR A 30 2.99 -2.81 1.64
CA TYR A 30 3.98 -3.36 2.54
C TYR A 30 3.44 -3.32 3.97
N THR A 31 3.29 -4.49 4.59
CA THR A 31 2.88 -4.63 5.98
C THR A 31 4.02 -5.13 6.84
N ARG A 32 4.10 -4.57 8.04
CA ARG A 32 5.16 -4.80 9.02
C ARG A 32 4.54 -5.03 10.38
N SER A 33 4.89 -6.16 11.02
CA SER A 33 4.56 -6.49 12.40
C SER A 33 5.83 -7.05 13.04
N VAL A 34 6.42 -6.32 13.98
CA VAL A 34 7.65 -6.74 14.64
C VAL A 34 7.32 -7.34 15.99
N ASP A 35 7.94 -8.48 16.28
CA ASP A 35 7.78 -9.18 17.54
C ASP A 35 9.13 -9.19 18.27
N PRO A 36 9.15 -9.13 19.62
CA PRO A 36 10.37 -9.34 20.39
C PRO A 36 11.13 -10.62 20.02
N ASP A 37 10.43 -11.67 19.56
CA ASP A 37 11.02 -12.81 18.88
C ASP A 37 11.14 -12.55 17.37
N PRO A 38 12.38 -12.44 16.82
CA PRO A 38 12.57 -12.21 15.38
C PRO A 38 11.93 -13.28 14.48
N SER A 39 11.70 -14.50 14.99
CA SER A 39 11.05 -15.57 14.22
C SER A 39 9.53 -15.37 14.08
N GLU A 40 8.92 -14.60 14.98
CA GLU A 40 7.51 -14.21 14.92
C GLU A 40 7.29 -12.85 14.23
N THR A 41 8.36 -12.12 13.94
CA THR A 41 8.29 -10.91 13.10
C THR A 41 7.75 -11.27 11.71
N ARG A 42 6.76 -10.50 11.24
CA ARG A 42 6.11 -10.65 9.93
C ARG A 42 6.32 -9.38 9.10
N LEU A 43 7.09 -9.52 8.04
CA LEU A 43 7.23 -8.52 6.98
C LEU A 43 6.59 -9.11 5.71
N THR A 44 5.62 -8.42 5.11
CA THR A 44 4.94 -8.90 3.91
C THR A 44 4.82 -7.78 2.88
N LEU A 45 5.40 -7.98 1.71
CA LEU A 45 5.18 -7.16 0.52
C LEU A 45 4.22 -7.90 -0.40
N ILE A 46 3.12 -7.26 -0.79
CA ILE A 46 2.02 -7.89 -1.52
C ILE A 46 1.61 -7.03 -2.72
N TYR A 47 1.29 -7.69 -3.82
CA TYR A 47 0.56 -7.11 -4.95
C TYR A 47 -0.79 -7.81 -5.09
N GLY A 48 -1.86 -7.06 -4.93
CA GLY A 48 -3.23 -7.59 -4.94
C GLY A 48 -4.27 -6.51 -4.69
N GLY A 49 -5.54 -6.93 -4.70
CA GLY A 49 -6.67 -6.08 -4.32
C GLY A 49 -6.89 -6.05 -2.81
N THR A 50 -8.12 -5.69 -2.40
CA THR A 50 -8.53 -5.66 -0.98
C THR A 50 -8.58 -7.05 -0.35
N ASP A 51 -8.73 -8.09 -1.15
CA ASP A 51 -8.68 -9.48 -0.71
C ASP A 51 -7.23 -10.00 -0.76
N PRO A 52 -6.59 -10.29 0.39
CA PRO A 52 -5.23 -10.82 0.42
C PRO A 52 -5.12 -12.23 -0.19
N ASP A 53 -6.21 -13.00 -0.24
CA ASP A 53 -6.22 -14.32 -0.87
C ASP A 53 -6.19 -14.21 -2.39
N ALA A 54 -6.71 -13.10 -2.94
CA ALA A 54 -6.68 -12.75 -4.35
C ALA A 54 -5.32 -12.21 -4.83
N ALA A 55 -4.33 -12.06 -3.94
CA ALA A 55 -3.03 -11.50 -4.28
C ALA A 55 -2.28 -12.29 -5.35
N GLN A 56 -1.73 -11.57 -6.32
CA GLN A 56 -0.92 -12.13 -7.40
C GLN A 56 0.51 -12.41 -6.95
N ILE A 57 1.08 -11.53 -6.12
CA ILE A 57 2.46 -11.66 -5.64
C ILE A 57 2.46 -11.48 -4.14
N ILE A 58 3.11 -12.40 -3.43
CA ILE A 58 3.39 -12.25 -2.00
C ILE A 58 4.86 -12.55 -1.74
N ALA A 59 5.59 -11.59 -1.19
CA ALA A 59 6.93 -11.76 -0.64
C ALA A 59 6.85 -11.66 0.89
N ARG A 60 7.33 -12.69 1.59
CA ARG A 60 7.40 -12.74 3.05
C ARG A 60 8.84 -12.90 3.51
N CYS A 61 9.23 -12.12 4.50
CA CYS A 61 10.52 -12.34 5.16
C CYS A 61 10.41 -13.55 6.09
N GLY A 62 11.48 -14.35 6.17
CA GLY A 62 11.61 -15.44 7.12
C GLY A 62 13.06 -15.63 7.55
N ILE A 63 13.26 -16.38 8.64
CA ILE A 63 14.58 -16.73 9.17
C ILE A 63 14.79 -18.23 8.99
N GLY A 64 15.89 -18.62 8.35
CA GLY A 64 16.30 -20.02 8.20
C GLY A 64 17.69 -20.27 8.76
N ALA A 65 18.18 -21.50 8.63
CA ALA A 65 19.53 -21.88 9.08
C ALA A 65 20.67 -21.04 8.45
N GLY A 66 20.44 -20.48 7.26
CA GLY A 66 21.39 -19.61 6.56
C GLY A 66 21.20 -18.11 6.79
N GLY A 67 20.38 -17.71 7.76
CA GLY A 67 20.01 -16.31 8.00
C GLY A 67 18.67 -15.91 7.38
N PRO A 68 18.36 -14.60 7.31
CA PRO A 68 17.12 -14.10 6.74
C PRO A 68 17.01 -14.39 5.25
N TYR A 69 15.79 -14.57 4.77
CA TYR A 69 15.49 -14.81 3.36
C TYR A 69 14.11 -14.28 3.01
N THR A 70 13.86 -14.11 1.71
CA THR A 70 12.53 -13.82 1.20
C THR A 70 11.90 -15.07 0.60
N GLY A 71 10.76 -15.50 1.11
CA GLY A 71 9.89 -16.47 0.44
C GLY A 71 8.92 -15.73 -0.48
N VAL A 72 8.95 -16.03 -1.77
CA VAL A 72 8.07 -15.43 -2.78
C VAL A 72 7.03 -16.45 -3.23
N GLN A 73 5.80 -16.01 -3.37
CA GLN A 73 4.68 -16.74 -3.95
C GLN A 73 4.11 -15.95 -5.13
N LEU A 74 4.01 -16.60 -6.29
CA LEU A 74 3.40 -16.03 -7.49
C LEU A 74 2.15 -16.84 -7.85
N THR A 75 1.03 -16.18 -8.01
CA THR A 75 -0.22 -16.81 -8.46
C THR A 75 -0.18 -16.97 -9.98
N THR A 76 -0.48 -18.17 -10.46
CA THR A 76 -0.45 -18.53 -11.89
C THR A 76 -1.58 -19.49 -12.23
N ASP A 77 -1.95 -19.52 -13.51
CA ASP A 77 -2.83 -20.54 -14.08
C ASP A 77 -2.01 -21.81 -14.39
N LEU A 78 -2.08 -22.79 -13.51
CA LEU A 78 -1.43 -24.09 -13.65
C LEU A 78 -2.41 -25.14 -13.15
N ASP A 79 -2.37 -26.32 -13.75
CA ASP A 79 -3.24 -27.44 -13.33
C ASP A 79 -3.00 -27.79 -11.85
N GLU A 80 -4.07 -27.90 -11.07
CA GLU A 80 -4.05 -28.36 -9.67
C GLU A 80 -3.41 -29.75 -9.53
N ALA A 81 -3.42 -30.57 -10.57
CA ALA A 81 -2.67 -31.83 -10.62
C ALA A 81 -1.15 -31.65 -10.43
N SER A 82 -0.64 -30.44 -10.66
CA SER A 82 0.78 -30.09 -10.51
C SER A 82 1.16 -29.75 -9.06
N ILE A 83 0.21 -29.69 -8.12
CA ILE A 83 0.50 -29.37 -6.71
C ILE A 83 1.53 -30.36 -6.14
N GLY A 84 2.54 -29.81 -5.45
CA GLY A 84 3.67 -30.56 -4.88
C GLY A 84 4.80 -30.85 -5.86
N THR A 85 4.65 -30.54 -7.15
CA THR A 85 5.73 -30.67 -8.13
C THR A 85 6.68 -29.47 -8.10
N ILE A 86 7.84 -29.62 -8.75
CA ILE A 86 8.81 -28.55 -8.95
C ILE A 86 8.79 -28.14 -10.42
N VAL A 87 8.63 -26.84 -10.67
CA VAL A 87 8.65 -26.23 -12.00
C VAL A 87 9.75 -25.17 -12.09
N SER A 88 10.18 -24.84 -13.31
CA SER A 88 11.12 -23.73 -13.52
C SER A 88 10.35 -22.43 -13.68
N TYR A 89 10.65 -21.44 -12.84
CA TYR A 89 10.07 -20.11 -12.94
C TYR A 89 10.98 -19.16 -13.73
N GLU A 90 10.38 -18.12 -14.29
CA GLU A 90 11.06 -17.00 -14.93
C GLU A 90 10.46 -15.69 -14.41
N ILE A 91 11.32 -14.72 -14.09
CA ILE A 91 10.96 -13.37 -13.64
C ILE A 91 11.86 -12.37 -14.34
N SER A 92 11.27 -11.33 -14.92
CA SER A 92 12.00 -10.23 -15.54
C SER A 92 11.49 -8.88 -15.03
N ALA A 93 12.42 -7.97 -14.73
CA ALA A 93 12.11 -6.58 -14.44
C ALA A 93 13.20 -5.71 -15.07
N GLY A 94 12.84 -4.95 -16.11
CA GLY A 94 13.81 -4.15 -16.87
C GLY A 94 14.92 -5.03 -17.46
N ALA A 95 16.16 -4.83 -17.00
CA ALA A 95 17.33 -5.59 -17.45
C ALA A 95 17.65 -6.82 -16.56
N ALA A 96 17.03 -6.94 -15.39
CA ALA A 96 17.25 -8.07 -14.50
C ALA A 96 16.34 -9.23 -14.91
N ASN A 97 16.94 -10.41 -15.04
CA ASN A 97 16.24 -11.67 -15.30
C ASN A 97 16.66 -12.68 -14.24
N LEU A 98 15.68 -13.40 -13.70
CA LEU A 98 15.87 -14.44 -12.70
C LEU A 98 15.11 -15.68 -13.12
N THR A 99 15.80 -16.82 -13.09
CA THR A 99 15.21 -18.13 -13.31
C THR A 99 15.58 -19.05 -12.17
N GLY A 100 14.70 -19.97 -11.80
CA GLY A 100 15.00 -20.94 -10.75
C GLY A 100 13.94 -22.02 -10.65
N ALA A 101 13.99 -22.79 -9.57
CA ALA A 101 13.00 -23.81 -9.26
C ALA A 101 11.97 -23.28 -8.25
N ALA A 102 10.69 -23.53 -8.50
CA ALA A 102 9.59 -23.23 -7.60
C ALA A 102 8.77 -24.49 -7.31
N THR A 103 8.30 -24.63 -6.08
CA THR A 103 7.34 -25.66 -5.71
C THR A 103 5.93 -25.15 -6.00
N VAL A 104 5.11 -25.95 -6.65
CA VAL A 104 3.70 -25.64 -6.87
C VAL A 104 2.92 -25.92 -5.58
N LEU A 105 2.25 -24.92 -5.05
CA LEU A 105 1.40 -25.01 -3.87
C LEU A 105 -0.07 -24.95 -4.26
N ALA A 106 -0.92 -25.53 -3.41
CA ALA A 106 -2.37 -25.47 -3.59
C ALA A 106 -2.89 -24.03 -3.74
N PRO A 107 -4.03 -23.84 -4.42
CA PRO A 107 -4.70 -22.55 -4.50
C PRO A 107 -4.84 -21.91 -3.13
N GLY A 108 -4.58 -20.61 -3.04
CA GLY A 108 -5.16 -19.81 -1.97
C GLY A 108 -6.54 -19.36 -2.45
N HIS A 109 -7.63 -19.93 -1.93
CA HIS A 109 -9.06 -19.56 -2.10
C HIS A 109 -9.67 -19.23 -3.49
N LYS A 110 -8.91 -18.86 -4.53
CA LYS A 110 -9.41 -18.73 -5.91
C LYS A 110 -9.37 -20.09 -6.60
N ASP A 111 -10.54 -20.63 -6.88
CA ASP A 111 -10.70 -21.89 -7.63
C ASP A 111 -9.91 -21.84 -8.95
N GLY A 112 -9.08 -22.86 -9.22
CA GLY A 112 -8.37 -23.01 -10.49
C GLY A 112 -7.04 -22.25 -10.63
N LEU A 113 -6.55 -21.55 -9.60
CA LEU A 113 -5.21 -20.93 -9.62
C LEU A 113 -4.29 -21.58 -8.60
N VAL A 114 -3.01 -21.76 -8.91
CA VAL A 114 -2.01 -22.29 -7.96
C VAL A 114 -0.94 -21.24 -7.65
N ARG A 115 -0.09 -21.52 -6.66
CA ARG A 115 1.01 -20.63 -6.28
C ARG A 115 2.38 -21.26 -6.52
N LEU A 116 3.25 -20.56 -7.24
CA LEU A 116 4.67 -20.90 -7.36
C LEU A 116 5.42 -20.35 -6.16
N ALA A 117 5.98 -21.21 -5.32
CA ALA A 117 6.73 -20.82 -4.14
C ALA A 117 8.23 -21.09 -4.30
N PHE A 118 9.04 -20.06 -4.07
CA PHE A 118 10.50 -20.15 -4.12
C PHE A 118 11.15 -19.16 -3.14
N ARG A 119 12.47 -19.31 -2.96
CA ARG A 119 13.27 -18.38 -2.15
C ARG A 119 13.97 -17.40 -3.07
N LEU A 120 13.91 -16.13 -2.69
CA LEU A 120 14.63 -15.04 -3.33
C LEU A 120 15.73 -14.54 -2.39
N ASP A 121 16.93 -14.39 -2.94
CA ASP A 121 18.09 -13.86 -2.23
C ASP A 121 17.95 -12.35 -2.00
N LEU A 122 18.35 -11.87 -0.83
CA LEU A 122 18.32 -10.44 -0.46
C LEU A 122 19.36 -9.61 -1.21
N GLU A 123 20.39 -10.24 -1.78
CA GLU A 123 21.41 -9.63 -2.64
C GLU A 123 21.06 -9.72 -4.13
N SER A 124 19.92 -10.34 -4.47
CA SER A 124 19.49 -10.48 -5.87
C SER A 124 19.36 -9.12 -6.55
N PRO A 125 19.89 -8.95 -7.78
CA PRO A 125 19.76 -7.70 -8.53
C PRO A 125 18.30 -7.36 -8.88
N ILE A 126 17.37 -8.33 -8.73
CA ILE A 126 15.95 -8.08 -8.95
C ILE A 126 15.39 -7.02 -8.01
N TRP A 127 15.91 -6.86 -6.78
CA TRP A 127 15.42 -5.85 -5.83
C TRP A 127 15.63 -4.42 -6.35
N LEU A 128 16.81 -4.14 -6.92
CA LEU A 128 17.08 -2.87 -7.57
C LEU A 128 16.20 -2.71 -8.81
N ALA A 129 16.01 -3.76 -9.59
CA ALA A 129 15.17 -3.72 -10.77
C ALA A 129 13.70 -3.42 -10.44
N LEU A 130 13.16 -4.01 -9.37
CA LEU A 130 11.81 -3.73 -8.86
C LEU A 130 11.63 -2.26 -8.48
N SER A 131 12.69 -1.57 -8.02
CA SER A 131 12.59 -0.19 -7.58
C SER A 131 12.67 0.86 -8.69
N ILE A 132 13.19 0.49 -9.87
CA ILE A 132 13.40 1.42 -10.98
C ILE A 132 12.60 1.07 -12.24
N SER A 133 12.07 -0.15 -12.33
CA SER A 133 11.28 -0.61 -13.48
C SER A 133 9.81 -0.26 -13.33
N ARG A 134 9.08 -0.26 -14.44
CA ARG A 134 7.62 0.00 -14.45
C ARG A 134 6.77 -1.26 -14.50
N ARG A 135 7.38 -2.38 -14.89
CA ARG A 135 6.70 -3.65 -15.10
C ARG A 135 7.58 -4.79 -14.62
N LEU A 136 6.92 -5.80 -14.08
CA LEU A 136 7.49 -7.10 -13.76
C LEU A 136 6.73 -8.12 -14.59
N GLU A 137 7.46 -8.96 -15.30
CA GLU A 137 6.90 -10.12 -15.99
C GLU A 137 7.31 -11.37 -15.23
N TYR A 138 6.38 -12.30 -15.03
CA TYR A 138 6.69 -13.55 -14.34
C TYR A 138 5.88 -14.71 -14.89
N GLY A 139 6.40 -15.93 -14.72
CA GLY A 139 5.69 -17.13 -15.13
C GLY A 139 6.54 -18.38 -14.91
N TYR A 140 6.19 -19.43 -15.64
CA TYR A 140 6.92 -20.69 -15.65
C TYR A 140 7.27 -21.12 -17.07
N SER A 141 8.31 -21.95 -17.18
CA SER A 141 8.97 -22.25 -18.46
C SER A 141 8.01 -22.78 -19.53
N GLY A 142 7.94 -22.05 -20.65
CA GLY A 142 7.20 -22.42 -21.85
C GLY A 142 5.86 -21.74 -22.05
N GLU A 143 5.43 -20.91 -21.09
CA GLU A 143 4.12 -20.25 -21.11
C GLU A 143 4.21 -18.73 -21.24
N THR A 144 3.05 -18.10 -21.45
CA THR A 144 2.94 -16.64 -21.48
C THR A 144 3.25 -16.08 -20.10
N LEU A 145 4.14 -15.08 -20.03
CA LEU A 145 4.44 -14.40 -18.78
C LEU A 145 3.31 -13.44 -18.41
N GLU A 146 2.90 -13.49 -17.14
CA GLU A 146 2.00 -12.52 -16.53
C GLU A 146 2.72 -11.20 -16.34
N THR A 147 2.03 -10.09 -16.57
CA THR A 147 2.59 -8.74 -16.43
C THR A 147 1.89 -7.98 -15.30
N VAL A 148 2.67 -7.45 -14.36
CA VAL A 148 2.17 -6.60 -13.28
C VAL A 148 2.81 -5.22 -13.32
N SER A 149 2.06 -4.19 -12.88
CA SER A 149 2.61 -2.86 -12.70
C SER A 149 3.54 -2.82 -11.49
N LEU A 150 4.64 -2.09 -11.59
CA LEU A 150 5.54 -1.78 -10.47
C LEU A 150 5.33 -0.34 -9.94
N ASP A 151 4.26 0.32 -10.34
CA ASP A 151 3.96 1.66 -9.84
C ASP A 151 3.77 1.64 -8.31
N GLY A 152 4.45 2.55 -7.62
CA GLY A 152 4.41 2.67 -6.16
C GLY A 152 5.30 1.70 -5.36
N ILE A 153 5.80 0.61 -5.96
CA ILE A 153 6.57 -0.40 -5.20
C ILE A 153 7.96 0.08 -4.77
N GLY A 154 8.58 1.03 -5.47
CA GLY A 154 10.04 1.13 -5.42
C GLY A 154 10.65 1.41 -4.04
N ARG A 155 10.05 2.32 -3.25
CA ARG A 155 10.47 2.54 -1.86
C ARG A 155 10.14 1.33 -0.98
N MET A 156 8.95 0.75 -1.15
CA MET A 156 8.47 -0.40 -0.37
C MET A 156 9.34 -1.65 -0.59
N ALA A 157 9.75 -1.94 -1.82
CA ALA A 157 10.61 -3.07 -2.14
C ALA A 157 11.99 -2.96 -1.46
N MET A 158 12.60 -1.77 -1.52
CA MET A 158 13.89 -1.52 -0.88
C MET A 158 13.77 -1.58 0.64
N GLN A 159 12.74 -0.95 1.21
CA GLN A 159 12.47 -1.00 2.65
C GLN A 159 12.25 -2.44 3.12
N PHE A 160 11.38 -3.21 2.46
CA PHE A 160 11.15 -4.62 2.77
C PHE A 160 12.45 -5.43 2.75
N ARG A 161 13.28 -5.24 1.70
CA ARG A 161 14.56 -5.94 1.55
C ARG A 161 15.53 -5.61 2.67
N ASP A 162 15.68 -4.33 2.99
CA ASP A 162 16.60 -3.85 4.02
C ASP A 162 16.16 -4.28 5.42
N GLU A 163 14.86 -4.15 5.73
CA GLU A 163 14.30 -4.61 7.00
C GLU A 163 14.39 -6.13 7.15
N CYS A 164 14.16 -6.89 6.06
CA CYS A 164 14.32 -8.34 6.10
C CYS A 164 15.77 -8.75 6.36
N ALA A 165 16.76 -8.07 5.78
CA ALA A 165 18.17 -8.31 6.03
C ALA A 165 18.55 -8.06 7.50
N MET A 166 17.86 -7.13 8.17
CA MET A 166 18.08 -6.75 9.57
C MET A 166 17.00 -7.30 10.51
N ILE A 167 16.26 -8.34 10.13
CA ILE A 167 15.08 -8.81 10.90
C ILE A 167 15.36 -9.10 12.38
N GLY A 168 16.58 -9.54 12.72
CA GLY A 168 17.00 -9.79 14.11
C GLY A 168 17.33 -8.54 14.93
N GLU A 169 17.51 -7.40 14.26
CA GLU A 169 17.81 -6.10 14.85
C GLU A 169 16.61 -5.16 14.79
N LEU A 170 15.53 -5.57 14.12
CA LEU A 170 14.29 -4.84 14.10
C LEU A 170 13.79 -4.75 15.54
N THR A 171 13.81 -3.53 16.04
CA THR A 171 13.08 -3.19 17.24
C THR A 171 11.71 -2.69 16.83
N GLU A 172 10.71 -3.02 17.64
CA GLU A 172 9.49 -2.25 17.67
C GLU A 172 9.89 -0.81 18.02
N ALA A 173 10.00 0.07 17.03
CA ALA A 173 9.96 1.50 17.27
C ALA A 173 8.54 1.81 17.76
N GLY A 174 8.31 1.66 19.08
CA GLY A 174 7.02 1.88 19.74
C GLY A 174 5.86 1.08 19.12
N GLY A 175 5.60 -0.12 19.65
CA GLY A 175 4.49 -0.98 19.21
C GLY A 175 3.15 -0.26 19.05
N GLY A 176 2.77 -0.04 17.79
CA GLY A 176 1.56 0.68 17.39
C GLY A 176 1.46 0.93 15.88
N THR A 177 1.36 -0.13 15.07
CA THR A 177 0.85 -0.15 13.68
C THR A 177 1.14 1.08 12.80
N GLY A 178 2.32 1.15 12.16
CA GLY A 178 2.58 2.02 11.01
C GLY A 178 2.72 3.53 11.27
N TRP A 179 2.46 4.00 12.49
CA TRP A 179 2.57 5.41 12.84
C TRP A 179 3.94 5.75 13.39
N VAL A 180 4.66 6.64 12.72
CA VAL A 180 5.99 7.13 13.13
C VAL A 180 5.84 8.52 13.72
N ARG A 181 6.29 8.71 14.96
CA ARG A 181 6.36 10.04 15.58
C ARG A 181 7.22 10.96 14.73
N LEU A 182 6.70 12.15 14.44
CA LEU A 182 7.39 13.18 13.69
C LEU A 182 8.20 14.09 14.63
N GLU A 183 9.40 14.45 14.18
CA GLU A 183 10.25 15.46 14.79
C GLU A 183 9.91 16.88 14.30
N GLU A 184 10.41 17.89 14.99
CA GLU A 184 10.06 19.31 14.76
C GLU A 184 10.16 19.75 13.29
N SER A 185 11.27 19.41 12.63
CA SER A 185 11.50 19.75 11.22
C SER A 185 10.55 19.02 10.27
N GLU A 186 10.15 17.79 10.62
CA GLU A 186 9.25 16.98 9.80
C GLU A 186 7.82 17.49 9.92
N ILE A 187 7.37 17.81 11.14
CA ILE A 187 6.07 18.46 11.39
C ILE A 187 5.97 19.75 10.59
N THR A 188 7.00 20.61 10.68
CA THR A 188 7.01 21.90 9.97
C THR A 188 6.91 21.69 8.47
N THR A 189 7.66 20.73 7.92
CA THR A 189 7.68 20.43 6.48
C THR A 189 6.34 19.86 6.01
N LEU A 190 5.77 18.91 6.74
CA LEU A 190 4.55 18.21 6.35
C LEU A 190 3.30 19.09 6.47
N LEU A 191 3.22 19.96 7.46
CA LEU A 191 2.05 20.82 7.63
C LEU A 191 2.12 22.07 6.76
N THR A 192 3.30 22.67 6.53
CA THR A 192 3.38 23.98 5.87
C THR A 192 2.83 23.96 4.45
N GLY A 193 1.72 24.67 4.22
CA GLY A 193 1.09 24.81 2.91
C GLY A 193 0.20 23.62 2.53
N HIS A 194 -0.04 22.69 3.45
CA HIS A 194 -0.88 21.52 3.22
C HIS A 194 -2.24 21.63 3.92
N ASP A 195 -3.18 20.85 3.41
CA ASP A 195 -4.56 20.79 3.90
C ASP A 195 -4.85 19.37 4.40
N LEU A 196 -5.63 19.25 5.47
CA LEU A 196 -6.09 17.99 6.04
C LEU A 196 -7.62 17.89 6.04
N ILE A 197 -8.11 16.68 5.80
CA ILE A 197 -9.50 16.27 5.98
C ILE A 197 -9.55 15.22 7.08
N TYR A 198 -10.33 15.49 8.12
CA TYR A 198 -10.56 14.58 9.23
C TYR A 198 -11.70 13.62 8.92
N ASP A 199 -11.74 12.47 9.62
CA ASP A 199 -12.80 11.47 9.44
C ASP A 199 -14.21 12.02 9.75
N THR A 200 -14.30 13.10 10.51
CA THR A 200 -15.55 13.83 10.78
C THR A 200 -16.04 14.68 9.60
N GLY A 201 -15.27 14.74 8.50
CA GLY A 201 -15.50 15.66 7.38
C GLY A 201 -15.02 17.09 7.65
N ALA A 202 -14.41 17.34 8.82
CA ALA A 202 -13.78 18.62 9.10
C ALA A 202 -12.58 18.84 8.17
N PHE A 203 -12.36 20.09 7.78
CA PHE A 203 -11.25 20.51 6.94
C PHE A 203 -10.35 21.47 7.71
N GLN A 204 -9.03 21.31 7.57
CA GLN A 204 -8.05 22.25 8.11
C GLN A 204 -6.97 22.58 7.10
N GLN A 205 -6.65 23.86 6.95
CA GLN A 205 -5.57 24.35 6.10
C GLN A 205 -4.47 24.99 6.95
N PHE A 206 -3.22 24.63 6.67
CA PHE A 206 -2.04 25.12 7.38
C PHE A 206 -1.25 26.08 6.50
N LEU A 207 -1.41 27.39 6.73
CA LEU A 207 -0.74 28.40 5.91
C LEU A 207 0.73 28.58 6.34
N PRO A 208 1.66 28.85 5.39
CA PRO A 208 3.06 29.14 5.70
C PRO A 208 3.28 30.35 6.63
N SER A 209 2.28 31.21 6.79
CA SER A 209 2.33 32.32 7.73
C SER A 209 2.15 31.91 9.20
N GLY A 210 1.98 30.63 9.51
CA GLY A 210 1.58 30.14 10.84
C GLY A 210 0.11 30.40 11.16
N ARG A 211 -0.72 30.71 10.16
CA ARG A 211 -2.18 30.80 10.31
C ARG A 211 -2.81 29.48 9.91
N THR A 212 -3.88 29.10 10.59
CA THR A 212 -4.66 27.90 10.25
C THR A 212 -6.12 28.27 10.06
N PHE A 213 -6.77 27.64 9.10
CA PHE A 213 -8.20 27.75 8.84
C PHE A 213 -8.85 26.41 9.12
N TYR A 214 -9.89 26.38 9.95
CA TYR A 214 -10.62 25.16 10.26
C TYR A 214 -12.10 25.32 9.91
N ARG A 215 -12.71 24.27 9.36
CA ARG A 215 -14.12 24.24 9.00
C ARG A 215 -14.74 22.91 9.39
N ALA A 216 -15.58 22.94 10.42
CA ALA A 216 -16.50 21.87 10.80
C ALA A 216 -17.85 22.50 11.17
N GLY A 217 -18.64 22.86 10.15
CA GLY A 217 -19.80 23.74 10.30
C GLY A 217 -19.38 25.20 10.10
N GLU A 218 -19.32 25.99 11.18
CA GLU A 218 -18.81 27.36 11.12
C GLU A 218 -17.29 27.38 10.91
N ALA A 219 -16.86 28.35 10.09
CA ALA A 219 -15.46 28.52 9.77
C ALA A 219 -14.74 29.30 10.88
N SER A 220 -13.57 28.82 11.29
CA SER A 220 -12.74 29.45 12.32
C SER A 220 -11.32 29.69 11.80
N TRP A 221 -10.70 30.75 12.31
CA TRP A 221 -9.31 31.11 12.04
C TRP A 221 -8.51 31.02 13.32
N GLY A 222 -7.34 30.42 13.23
CA GLY A 222 -6.40 30.27 14.34
C GLY A 222 -4.96 30.45 13.91
N TYR A 223 -4.07 30.12 14.83
CA TYR A 223 -2.63 30.10 14.64
C TYR A 223 -2.09 28.72 14.93
N TRP A 224 -1.01 28.36 14.25
CA TRP A 224 -0.28 27.14 14.50
C TRP A 224 1.22 27.40 14.50
N ARG A 225 1.93 26.58 15.26
CA ARG A 225 3.40 26.54 15.29
C ARG A 225 3.87 25.15 15.68
N VAL A 226 5.16 24.91 15.52
CA VAL A 226 5.82 23.76 16.12
C VAL A 226 6.65 24.24 17.30
N GLU A 227 6.50 23.61 18.45
CA GLU A 227 7.23 23.96 19.67
C GLU A 227 7.56 22.68 20.43
N ALA A 228 8.84 22.51 20.79
CA ALA A 228 9.33 21.33 21.51
C ALA A 228 8.97 19.99 20.82
N GLY A 229 9.06 19.94 19.48
CA GLY A 229 8.72 18.74 18.71
C GLY A 229 7.22 18.39 18.70
N ARG A 230 6.33 19.36 18.96
CA ARG A 230 4.87 19.18 18.98
C ARG A 230 4.20 20.22 18.09
N TYR A 231 3.11 19.83 17.44
CA TYR A 231 2.21 20.78 16.79
C TYR A 231 1.41 21.50 17.87
N CYS A 232 1.45 22.82 17.89
CA CYS A 232 0.65 23.64 18.80
C CYS A 232 -0.30 24.51 18.01
N SER A 233 -1.54 24.62 18.47
CA SER A 233 -2.57 25.46 17.87
C SER A 233 -3.24 26.37 18.89
N GLN A 234 -3.65 27.55 18.43
CA GLN A 234 -4.40 28.52 19.22
C GLN A 234 -5.61 28.99 18.41
N TRP A 235 -6.78 28.97 19.04
CA TRP A 235 -8.05 29.33 18.42
C TRP A 235 -8.72 30.48 19.18
N PRO A 236 -8.68 31.72 18.64
CA PRO A 236 -9.41 32.86 19.19
C PRO A 236 -10.91 32.58 19.39
N PRO A 237 -11.53 33.14 20.44
CA PRO A 237 -10.97 34.12 21.39
C PRO A 237 -10.08 33.52 22.48
N GLY A 238 -9.81 32.21 22.45
CA GLY A 238 -8.87 31.58 23.37
C GLY A 238 -7.43 32.09 23.19
N GLU A 239 -6.75 32.30 24.32
CA GLU A 239 -5.33 32.70 24.35
C GLU A 239 -4.39 31.51 24.61
N GLY A 240 -4.94 30.34 24.97
CA GLY A 240 -4.17 29.12 25.21
C GLY A 240 -3.65 28.47 23.94
N TRP A 241 -2.52 27.78 24.06
CA TRP A 241 -1.99 26.90 23.02
C TRP A 241 -2.24 25.45 23.43
N ASP A 242 -2.90 24.70 22.56
CA ASP A 242 -3.08 23.26 22.70
C ASP A 242 -2.04 22.56 21.84
N CYS A 243 -1.20 21.73 22.46
CA CYS A 243 -0.09 21.05 21.80
C CYS A 243 -0.34 19.54 21.69
N TYR A 244 0.06 18.97 20.56
CA TYR A 244 -0.18 17.60 20.18
C TYR A 244 1.11 16.97 19.68
N ASP A 245 1.31 15.72 20.06
CA ASP A 245 2.27 14.86 19.38
C ASP A 245 1.72 14.48 18.02
N LEU A 246 2.58 14.47 17.00
CA LEU A 246 2.21 14.06 15.67
C LEU A 246 2.89 12.74 15.32
N GLU A 247 2.11 11.85 14.73
CA GLU A 247 2.62 10.66 14.06
C GLU A 247 2.13 10.63 12.61
N HIS A 248 2.91 10.03 11.72
CA HIS A 248 2.59 9.88 10.29
C HIS A 248 2.58 8.39 9.93
N ASP A 249 1.62 7.96 9.11
CA ASP A 249 1.46 6.55 8.71
C ASP A 249 2.47 6.09 7.64
N GLY A 250 3.34 6.99 7.19
CA GLY A 250 4.27 6.76 6.09
C GLY A 250 3.64 6.94 4.69
N ALA A 251 2.35 7.23 4.62
CA ALA A 251 1.58 7.40 3.39
C ALA A 251 0.94 8.79 3.30
N ALA A 252 -0.30 8.95 3.79
CA ALA A 252 -1.10 10.15 3.57
C ALA A 252 -1.85 10.63 4.82
N SER A 253 -1.61 10.01 5.97
CA SER A 253 -2.37 10.30 7.19
C SER A 253 -1.46 10.81 8.30
N LEU A 254 -2.01 11.73 9.11
CA LEU A 254 -1.43 12.26 10.33
C LEU A 254 -2.33 11.98 11.52
N ARG A 255 -1.71 11.57 12.62
CA ARG A 255 -2.35 11.36 13.91
C ARG A 255 -1.90 12.46 14.87
N PHE A 256 -2.87 13.16 15.46
CA PHE A 256 -2.68 14.17 16.49
C PHE A 256 -3.05 13.56 17.84
N ILE A 257 -2.13 13.61 18.80
CA ILE A 257 -2.29 12.99 20.12
C ILE A 257 -2.14 14.06 21.19
N ASP A 258 -3.18 14.29 21.98
CA ASP A 258 -3.13 15.25 23.09
C ASP A 258 -2.42 14.69 24.33
N ASP A 259 -2.27 15.51 25.37
CA ASP A 259 -1.62 15.12 26.64
C ASP A 259 -2.37 14.00 27.40
N TRP A 260 -3.62 13.75 27.06
CA TRP A 260 -4.45 12.70 27.64
C TRP A 260 -4.49 11.43 26.77
N GLY A 261 -3.80 11.44 25.62
CA GLY A 261 -3.77 10.33 24.68
C GLY A 261 -4.99 10.24 23.77
N HIS A 262 -5.85 11.27 23.70
CA HIS A 262 -6.91 11.29 22.70
C HIS A 262 -6.32 11.50 21.31
N ILE A 263 -6.88 10.76 20.36
CA ILE A 263 -6.38 10.70 18.99
C ILE A 263 -7.37 11.37 18.04
N SER A 264 -6.87 12.28 17.21
CA SER A 264 -7.55 12.76 16.01
C SER A 264 -6.73 12.42 14.78
N VAL A 265 -7.36 11.86 13.75
CA VAL A 265 -6.68 11.48 12.50
C VAL A 265 -7.14 12.41 11.37
N GLY A 266 -6.19 13.01 10.67
CA GLY A 266 -6.39 13.78 9.45
C GLY A 266 -5.66 13.12 8.29
N ARG A 267 -6.23 13.19 7.08
CA ARG A 267 -5.58 12.78 5.83
C ARG A 267 -5.28 14.00 4.98
N PHE A 268 -4.18 14.01 4.26
CA PHE A 268 -3.90 15.10 3.31
C PHE A 268 -5.01 15.19 2.25
N ALA A 269 -5.47 16.41 1.99
CA ALA A 269 -6.36 16.67 0.86
C ALA A 269 -5.55 16.53 -0.44
N GLU A 270 -6.09 15.79 -1.42
CA GLU A 270 -5.53 15.65 -2.77
C GLU A 270 -5.61 16.94 -3.60
#